data_AF-A0A3B9NT87-F1
#
_entry.id   AF-A0A3B9NT87-F1
#
_cell.length_a   1.000
_cell.length_b   1.000
_cell.length_c   1.000
_cell.angle_alpha   90.00
_cell.angle_beta   90.00
_cell.angle_gamma   90.00
#
_symmetry.space_group_name_H-M   'P 1'
#
loop_
_entity.id
_entity.type
_entity.pdbx_description
1 polymer ?
#
loop_
_entity_poly.entity_id
_entity_poly.type
_entity_poly.pdbx_seq_one_letter_code
_entity_poly.pdbx_strand_id
1 'polypeptide(L)'
;MTTFNHFPAALGQAPQSGQWPALRRYTALSLMILIISSCAETDQSDALLASKEPVRPSYPTTRVSDHQDTYFGQTIQDPYRWLEDDRSTETAAWVRDQNQVTQSYLSQIRYRAPLQNALTELWHYPRVSAPFKEGDWVYFYQNTGLQNHSVLMRQKPDQAPEVFLDANALSDDGTISIAQVAFSKSARFSAYTQSKAGSDWRSIHILDTTTQQALEPPLQNVKFSGITWLGDAGFYYSSYQAPDGSALTAQVDDHRLYFHRLGTPQQDDELIYGGPGDEKRRYVSADLTEDQRYLSIQTAQTTAGNTLFIQDLSQPDSPFIEIPTEDHADTRVIKSINETLLLFTNHGAPNGRLVALRLDQPEPSAWTDIIPERASPLRVSTGAGYLFAHYLIDARSRLYQYTDAGDLVREIPLPEPGSASRPFGKDTDET
;
A
#
# COMPACT_ATOMS: atom_id res chain seq x y z
N MET A 1 20.56 31.48 -6.37
CA MET A 1 21.87 32.06 -6.00
C MET A 1 21.86 32.40 -4.51
N THR A 2 21.99 31.39 -3.65
CA THR A 2 22.34 31.52 -2.23
C THR A 2 22.62 30.11 -1.72
N THR A 3 23.83 29.91 -1.23
CA THR A 3 24.46 28.66 -0.83
C THR A 3 24.16 28.32 0.63
N PHE A 4 23.84 27.07 0.95
CA PHE A 4 23.92 26.52 2.31
C PHE A 4 24.90 25.33 2.35
N ASN A 5 25.94 25.49 3.18
CA ASN A 5 27.01 24.54 3.50
C ASN A 5 26.45 23.30 4.23
N HIS A 6 26.74 22.05 3.84
CA HIS A 6 27.93 21.22 4.16
C HIS A 6 28.24 21.03 5.65
N PHE A 7 27.91 19.84 6.16
CA PHE A 7 28.42 19.21 7.40
C PHE A 7 29.74 18.47 7.11
N PRO A 8 30.74 18.45 8.02
CA PRO A 8 32.01 17.78 7.78
C PRO A 8 32.02 16.33 8.30
N ALA A 9 32.45 15.40 7.46
CA ALA A 9 32.91 14.07 7.84
C ALA A 9 34.44 14.10 8.05
N ALA A 10 34.90 13.65 9.22
CA ALA A 10 36.33 13.53 9.53
C ALA A 10 36.85 12.16 9.09
N LEU A 11 37.73 12.13 8.10
CA LEU A 11 38.56 10.97 7.73
C LEU A 11 40.03 11.37 7.84
N GLY A 12 40.77 10.71 8.72
CA GLY A 12 42.21 10.86 8.88
C GLY A 12 42.98 10.10 7.80
N GLN A 13 44.02 10.74 7.25
CA GLN A 13 44.93 10.20 6.24
C GLN A 13 46.19 9.54 6.85
N ALA A 14 46.53 8.36 6.29
CA ALA A 14 47.83 7.87 5.77
C ALA A 14 49.13 7.91 6.64
N PRO A 15 50.13 7.03 6.35
CA PRO A 15 51.01 7.25 5.19
C PRO A 15 51.41 5.99 4.38
N GLN A 16 51.98 6.27 3.20
CA GLN A 16 52.40 5.37 2.13
C GLN A 16 53.83 4.79 2.29
N SER A 17 54.01 3.62 1.65
CA SER A 17 55.16 3.12 0.85
C SER A 17 56.60 3.19 1.35
N GLY A 18 57.25 2.02 1.38
CA GLY A 18 58.70 1.83 1.27
C GLY A 18 59.01 0.53 0.51
N GLN A 19 59.96 0.59 -0.42
CA GLN A 19 60.26 -0.42 -1.45
C GLN A 19 61.72 -0.95 -1.32
N TRP A 20 61.88 -2.29 -1.24
CA TRP A 20 63.00 -3.21 -1.67
C TRP A 20 64.41 -3.10 -1.01
N PRO A 21 65.33 -4.12 -1.06
CA PRO A 21 65.37 -5.34 -1.90
C PRO A 21 65.79 -6.68 -1.20
N ALA A 22 65.83 -7.75 -2.02
CA ALA A 22 66.12 -9.15 -1.70
C ALA A 22 67.59 -9.51 -1.38
N LEU A 23 67.83 -10.60 -0.65
CA LEU A 23 69.07 -11.40 -0.72
C LEU A 23 68.82 -12.91 -0.44
N ARG A 24 69.63 -13.77 -1.07
CA ARG A 24 69.47 -15.21 -1.32
C ARG A 24 70.21 -16.12 -0.31
N ARG A 25 69.54 -17.25 0.03
CA ARG A 25 69.97 -18.68 0.05
C ARG A 25 71.02 -19.27 1.04
N TYR A 26 70.72 -20.55 1.38
CA TYR A 26 71.51 -21.69 1.96
C TYR A 26 71.70 -21.65 3.49
N THR A 27 71.39 -22.66 4.31
CA THR A 27 71.63 -24.13 4.31
C THR A 27 70.64 -24.83 5.27
N ALA A 28 69.86 -25.84 4.89
CA ALA A 28 70.14 -27.29 4.91
C ALA A 28 70.24 -27.97 6.31
N LEU A 29 69.16 -28.72 6.63
CA LEU A 29 69.12 -30.11 7.12
C LEU A 29 69.52 -30.49 8.57
N SER A 30 68.54 -31.06 9.29
CA SER A 30 68.56 -32.09 10.38
C SER A 30 67.46 -31.70 11.39
N LEU A 31 66.41 -32.46 11.72
CA LEU A 31 66.33 -33.89 11.97
C LEU A 31 64.86 -34.35 11.79
N MET A 32 64.69 -35.53 11.22
CA MET A 32 63.43 -36.21 10.96
C MET A 32 62.93 -36.96 12.22
N ILE A 33 61.61 -37.02 12.38
CA ILE A 33 60.82 -38.08 13.04
C ILE A 33 60.81 -38.07 14.58
N LEU A 34 59.68 -37.65 15.16
CA LEU A 34 58.92 -38.49 16.09
C LEU A 34 57.46 -37.98 16.22
N ILE A 35 56.53 -38.81 15.72
CA ILE A 35 55.17 -39.06 16.24
C ILE A 35 54.08 -38.02 15.92
N ILE A 36 53.43 -38.28 14.79
CA ILE A 36 51.97 -38.32 14.56
C ILE A 36 51.16 -38.30 15.88
N SER A 37 50.68 -37.13 16.31
CA SER A 37 49.48 -37.02 17.17
C SER A 37 49.07 -35.54 17.34
N SER A 38 48.46 -34.93 16.32
CA SER A 38 47.50 -33.82 16.48
C SER A 38 46.84 -33.44 15.15
N CYS A 39 46.27 -34.43 14.47
CA CYS A 39 45.18 -34.20 13.52
C CYS A 39 43.97 -34.91 14.11
N ALA A 40 43.41 -34.31 15.16
CA ALA A 40 42.12 -34.68 15.74
C ALA A 40 41.49 -33.43 16.40
N GLU A 41 41.48 -32.32 15.66
CA GLU A 41 40.59 -31.18 15.92
C GLU A 41 39.82 -30.89 14.62
N THR A 42 39.09 -31.90 14.16
CA THR A 42 38.09 -31.77 13.10
C THR A 42 37.19 -32.99 13.23
N ASP A 43 36.15 -32.88 14.08
CA ASP A 43 34.88 -33.65 14.03
C ASP A 43 34.07 -33.52 15.34
N GLN A 44 33.93 -32.32 15.90
CA GLN A 44 32.93 -32.06 16.95
C GLN A 44 31.82 -31.07 16.57
N SER A 45 31.86 -30.45 15.38
CA SER A 45 30.76 -29.61 14.89
C SER A 45 29.63 -30.42 14.23
N ASP A 46 29.92 -31.57 13.62
CA ASP A 46 28.92 -32.33 12.86
C ASP A 46 28.21 -33.42 13.68
N ALA A 47 28.77 -33.83 14.81
CA ALA A 47 28.17 -34.85 15.70
C ALA A 47 26.97 -34.33 16.54
N LEU A 48 26.74 -33.02 16.59
CA LEU A 48 25.57 -32.39 17.25
C LEU A 48 24.35 -32.23 16.32
N LEU A 49 24.47 -32.69 15.07
CA LEU A 49 23.39 -32.74 14.07
C LEU A 49 22.90 -34.17 13.79
N ALA A 50 23.27 -35.13 14.65
CA ALA A 50 22.64 -36.45 14.64
C ALA A 50 21.14 -36.29 14.90
N SER A 51 20.37 -36.37 13.81
CA SER A 51 18.94 -36.15 13.73
C SER A 51 18.21 -37.10 14.67
N LYS A 52 17.78 -36.59 15.84
CA LYS A 52 16.51 -37.06 16.39
C LYS A 52 15.48 -36.76 15.31
N GLU A 53 14.79 -37.79 14.81
CA GLU A 53 13.61 -37.56 13.98
C GLU A 53 12.74 -36.50 14.67
N PRO A 54 12.24 -35.50 13.93
CA PRO A 54 11.38 -34.48 14.52
C PRO A 54 10.22 -35.19 15.19
N VAL A 55 10.08 -35.00 16.51
CA VAL A 55 8.98 -35.56 17.29
C VAL A 55 7.70 -35.05 16.65
N ARG A 56 6.93 -35.95 16.02
CA ARG A 56 5.66 -35.58 15.42
C ARG A 56 4.76 -35.07 16.53
N PRO A 57 4.29 -33.81 16.46
CA PRO A 57 3.39 -33.29 17.47
C PRO A 57 2.10 -34.10 17.46
N SER A 58 1.55 -34.34 18.66
CA SER A 58 0.18 -34.85 18.77
C SER A 58 -0.77 -33.71 18.41
N TYR A 59 -1.46 -33.83 17.28
CA TYR A 59 -2.44 -32.82 16.86
C TYR A 59 -3.72 -32.90 17.70
N PRO A 60 -4.43 -31.78 17.91
CA PRO A 60 -5.77 -31.81 18.47
C PRO A 60 -6.69 -32.63 17.56
N THR A 61 -7.61 -33.37 18.17
CA THR A 61 -8.64 -34.10 17.40
C THR A 61 -9.56 -33.09 16.70
N THR A 62 -9.55 -33.09 15.37
CA THR A 62 -10.53 -32.35 14.56
C THR A 62 -11.67 -33.29 14.22
N ARG A 63 -12.88 -33.04 14.75
CA ARG A 63 -14.03 -33.88 14.40
C ARG A 63 -14.37 -33.76 12.91
N VAL A 64 -14.92 -34.84 12.37
CA VAL A 64 -15.42 -34.96 11.01
C VAL A 64 -16.95 -34.88 11.09
N SER A 65 -17.56 -33.90 10.41
CA SER A 65 -19.01 -33.86 10.20
C SER A 65 -19.42 -34.66 8.97
N ASP A 66 -20.72 -34.90 8.85
CA ASP A 66 -21.39 -35.49 7.69
C ASP A 66 -21.87 -34.44 6.66
N HIS A 67 -21.34 -33.21 6.74
CA HIS A 67 -21.72 -32.14 5.81
C HIS A 67 -21.30 -32.49 4.39
N GLN A 68 -22.22 -32.30 3.46
CA GLN A 68 -22.03 -32.54 2.05
C GLN A 68 -22.78 -31.51 1.23
N ASP A 69 -22.15 -31.04 0.16
CA ASP A 69 -22.77 -30.17 -0.83
C ASP A 69 -23.01 -30.93 -2.13
N THR A 70 -23.94 -30.44 -2.96
CA THR A 70 -24.20 -31.01 -4.28
C THR A 70 -24.00 -29.95 -5.35
N TYR A 71 -23.05 -30.20 -6.25
CA TYR A 71 -22.75 -29.33 -7.39
C TYR A 71 -23.01 -30.09 -8.69
N PHE A 72 -23.95 -29.61 -9.49
CA PHE A 72 -24.30 -30.22 -10.80
C PHE A 72 -24.57 -31.73 -10.72
N GLY A 73 -25.22 -32.17 -9.63
CA GLY A 73 -25.55 -33.58 -9.38
C GLY A 73 -24.43 -34.43 -8.77
N GLN A 74 -23.24 -33.86 -8.53
CA GLN A 74 -22.15 -34.53 -7.83
C GLN A 74 -22.14 -34.14 -6.34
N THR A 75 -22.13 -35.13 -5.46
CA THR A 75 -22.01 -34.92 -4.01
C THR A 75 -20.54 -34.79 -3.61
N ILE A 76 -20.21 -33.70 -2.91
CA ILE A 76 -18.87 -33.41 -2.38
C ILE A 76 -18.95 -33.36 -0.86
N GLN A 77 -18.13 -34.14 -0.17
CA GLN A 77 -18.05 -34.14 1.28
C GLN A 77 -17.18 -32.98 1.76
N ASP A 78 -17.66 -32.23 2.73
CA ASP A 78 -16.89 -31.18 3.41
C ASP A 78 -16.92 -31.42 4.93
N PRO A 79 -16.11 -32.38 5.42
CA PRO A 79 -16.18 -32.85 6.80
C PRO A 79 -15.74 -31.81 7.84
N TYR A 80 -15.22 -30.67 7.40
CA TYR A 80 -14.72 -29.60 8.26
C TYR A 80 -15.51 -28.31 8.10
N ARG A 81 -16.67 -28.35 7.42
CA ARG A 81 -17.60 -27.21 7.28
C ARG A 81 -17.85 -26.46 8.60
N TRP A 82 -17.88 -27.17 9.71
CA TRP A 82 -18.11 -26.58 11.03
C TRP A 82 -17.05 -25.54 11.44
N LEU A 83 -15.82 -25.61 10.88
CA LEU A 83 -14.77 -24.62 11.11
C LEU A 83 -15.04 -23.28 10.40
N GLU A 84 -16.00 -23.21 9.46
CA GLU A 84 -16.40 -21.96 8.80
C GLU A 84 -17.20 -21.02 9.73
N ASP A 85 -17.80 -21.53 10.81
CA ASP A 85 -18.43 -20.68 11.83
C ASP A 85 -17.37 -20.07 12.74
N ASP A 86 -16.95 -18.86 12.38
CA ASP A 86 -15.92 -18.06 13.07
C ASP A 86 -16.35 -17.54 14.44
N ARG A 87 -17.64 -17.68 14.79
CA ARG A 87 -18.19 -17.25 16.09
C ARG A 87 -18.50 -18.42 17.01
N SER A 88 -18.39 -19.66 16.55
CA SER A 88 -18.65 -20.82 17.38
C SER A 88 -17.58 -21.00 18.47
N THR A 89 -18.01 -21.43 19.65
CA THR A 89 -17.09 -21.77 20.74
C THR A 89 -16.21 -22.97 20.37
N GLU A 90 -16.71 -23.85 19.49
CA GLU A 90 -15.98 -25.02 19.01
C GLU A 90 -14.80 -24.62 18.11
N THR A 91 -15.01 -23.75 17.12
CA THR A 91 -13.95 -23.21 16.26
C THR A 91 -12.93 -22.44 17.09
N ALA A 92 -13.37 -21.61 18.04
CA ALA A 92 -12.48 -20.87 18.91
C ALA A 92 -11.58 -21.80 19.77
N ALA A 93 -12.16 -22.88 20.32
CA ALA A 93 -11.40 -23.89 21.06
C ALA A 93 -10.40 -24.61 20.16
N TRP A 94 -10.82 -25.01 18.96
CA TRP A 94 -9.95 -25.66 17.98
C TRP A 94 -8.76 -24.78 17.59
N VAL A 95 -8.99 -23.50 17.28
CA VAL A 95 -7.92 -22.54 16.94
C VAL A 95 -6.91 -22.39 18.08
N ARG A 96 -7.39 -22.29 19.33
CA ARG A 96 -6.53 -22.22 20.51
C ARG A 96 -5.67 -23.47 20.64
N ASP A 97 -6.26 -24.66 20.51
CA ASP A 97 -5.58 -25.92 20.70
C ASP A 97 -4.55 -26.17 19.57
N GLN A 98 -4.86 -25.78 18.33
CA GLN A 98 -3.91 -25.79 17.21
C GLN A 98 -2.73 -24.83 17.44
N ASN A 99 -3.01 -23.62 17.93
CA ASN A 99 -1.97 -22.66 18.29
C ASN A 99 -1.07 -23.17 19.44
N GLN A 100 -1.63 -23.87 20.42
CA GLN A 100 -0.86 -24.48 21.51
C GLN A 100 0.13 -25.52 20.97
N VAL A 101 -0.32 -26.42 20.10
CA VAL A 101 0.56 -27.41 19.45
C VAL A 101 1.64 -26.72 18.62
N THR A 102 1.27 -25.69 17.85
CA THR A 102 2.19 -24.92 17.03
C THR A 102 3.27 -24.24 17.87
N GLN A 103 2.89 -23.51 18.93
CA GLN A 103 3.88 -22.84 19.80
C GLN A 103 4.75 -23.84 20.56
N SER A 104 4.17 -24.95 21.02
CA SER A 104 4.93 -26.05 21.65
C SER A 104 6.00 -26.61 20.70
N TYR A 105 5.65 -26.83 19.44
CA TYR A 105 6.60 -27.28 18.43
C TYR A 105 7.68 -26.23 18.13
N LEU A 106 7.26 -24.99 17.82
CA LEU A 106 8.18 -23.91 17.46
C LEU A 106 9.13 -23.51 18.60
N SER A 107 8.72 -23.68 19.86
CA SER A 107 9.58 -23.40 21.03
C SER A 107 10.76 -24.37 21.19
N GLN A 108 10.71 -25.53 20.54
CA GLN A 108 11.80 -26.52 20.54
C GLN A 108 12.90 -26.18 19.53
N ILE A 109 12.65 -25.24 18.60
CA ILE A 109 13.60 -24.86 17.55
C ILE A 109 14.69 -23.98 18.17
N ARG A 110 15.87 -24.58 18.41
CA ARG A 110 17.02 -23.94 19.11
C ARG A 110 17.45 -22.59 18.54
N TYR A 111 17.25 -22.36 17.25
CA TYR A 111 17.64 -21.13 16.56
C TYR A 111 16.50 -20.13 16.35
N ARG A 112 15.29 -20.38 16.90
CA ARG A 112 14.16 -19.43 16.80
C ARG A 112 14.46 -18.09 17.49
N ALA A 113 14.96 -18.13 18.73
CA ALA A 113 15.30 -16.91 19.47
C ALA A 113 16.51 -16.18 18.84
N PRO A 114 17.62 -16.85 18.45
CA PRO A 114 18.68 -16.21 17.67
C PRO A 114 18.19 -15.54 16.38
N LEU A 115 17.29 -16.20 15.63
CA LEU A 115 16.72 -15.63 14.40
C LEU A 115 15.84 -14.41 14.70
N GLN A 116 15.00 -14.48 15.74
CA GLN A 116 14.20 -13.33 16.18
C GLN A 116 15.10 -12.15 16.54
N ASN A 117 16.16 -12.37 17.32
CA ASN A 117 17.10 -11.30 17.69
C ASN A 117 17.79 -10.69 16.47
N ALA A 118 18.26 -11.53 15.53
CA ALA A 118 18.87 -11.05 14.29
C ALA A 118 17.88 -10.21 13.45
N LEU A 119 16.61 -10.65 13.36
CA LEU A 119 15.56 -9.86 12.69
C LEU A 119 15.30 -8.55 13.42
N THR A 120 15.20 -8.56 14.76
CA THR A 120 15.02 -7.34 15.55
C THR A 120 16.16 -6.36 15.35
N GLU A 121 17.41 -6.82 15.34
CA GLU A 121 18.59 -5.98 15.08
C GLU A 121 18.55 -5.37 13.68
N LEU A 122 18.29 -6.19 12.66
CA LEU A 122 18.14 -5.73 11.26
C LEU A 122 16.97 -4.77 11.07
N TRP A 123 15.93 -4.87 11.91
CA TRP A 123 14.76 -4.00 11.87
C TRP A 123 14.92 -2.74 12.73
N HIS A 124 15.88 -2.66 13.64
CA HIS A 124 16.01 -1.54 14.57
C HIS A 124 16.87 -0.40 13.99
N TYR A 125 16.36 0.26 12.96
CA TYR A 125 16.99 1.45 12.38
C TYR A 125 15.94 2.53 12.04
N PRO A 126 16.30 3.82 12.11
CA PRO A 126 15.38 4.90 11.82
C PRO A 126 14.95 4.90 10.35
N ARG A 127 13.66 5.16 10.11
CA ARG A 127 13.06 5.24 8.78
C ARG A 127 12.27 6.53 8.65
N VAL A 128 12.36 7.15 7.48
CA VAL A 128 11.61 8.36 7.13
C VAL A 128 11.08 8.19 5.71
N SER A 129 9.81 8.55 5.47
CA SER A 129 9.22 8.52 4.12
C SER A 129 9.67 9.72 3.30
N ALA A 130 9.38 9.69 1.99
CA ALA A 130 9.35 10.93 1.22
C ALA A 130 8.33 11.90 1.86
N PRO A 131 8.65 13.20 1.94
CA PRO A 131 7.74 14.20 2.48
C PRO A 131 6.67 14.57 1.45
N PHE A 132 5.56 15.12 1.92
CA PHE A 132 4.50 15.70 1.09
C PHE A 132 3.95 16.97 1.73
N LYS A 133 3.47 17.92 0.92
CA LYS A 133 3.06 19.25 1.37
C LYS A 133 1.54 19.40 1.39
N GLU A 134 0.99 19.82 2.52
CA GLU A 134 -0.42 20.15 2.69
C GLU A 134 -0.57 21.46 3.46
N GLY A 135 -1.15 22.48 2.80
CA GLY A 135 -1.16 23.86 3.30
C GLY A 135 0.25 24.38 3.56
N ASP A 136 0.46 24.94 4.75
CA ASP A 136 1.75 25.48 5.22
C ASP A 136 2.69 24.42 5.81
N TRP A 137 2.28 23.15 5.82
CA TRP A 137 2.99 22.07 6.50
C TRP A 137 3.59 21.07 5.52
N VAL A 138 4.77 20.58 5.86
CA VAL A 138 5.37 19.39 5.26
C VAL A 138 5.14 18.21 6.19
N TYR A 139 4.54 17.15 5.68
CA TYR A 139 4.24 15.91 6.39
C TYR A 139 5.18 14.80 5.95
N PHE A 140 5.51 13.89 6.86
CA PHE A 140 6.30 12.70 6.57
C PHE A 140 6.06 11.63 7.64
N TYR A 141 6.15 10.36 7.25
CA TYR A 141 6.12 9.26 8.20
C TYR A 141 7.52 9.00 8.75
N GLN A 142 7.62 8.76 10.05
CA GLN A 142 8.86 8.42 10.73
C GLN A 142 8.67 7.17 11.61
N ASN A 143 9.68 6.32 11.67
CA ASN A 143 9.74 5.21 12.63
C ASN A 143 11.14 5.19 13.26
N THR A 144 11.23 5.20 14.59
CA THR A 144 12.52 5.18 15.30
C THR A 144 13.21 3.81 15.27
N GLY A 145 12.51 2.78 14.81
CA GLY A 145 13.04 1.48 14.41
C GLY A 145 12.10 0.34 14.75
N LEU A 146 11.65 0.26 16.01
CA LEU A 146 10.79 -0.82 16.52
C LEU A 146 9.39 -0.34 16.94
N GLN A 147 8.99 0.88 16.58
CA GLN A 147 7.59 1.29 16.77
C GLN A 147 6.69 0.38 15.90
N ASN A 148 5.57 -0.09 16.47
CA ASN A 148 4.63 -0.97 15.77
C ASN A 148 4.11 -0.31 14.49
N HIS A 149 3.85 1.00 14.55
CA HIS A 149 3.45 1.82 13.40
C HIS A 149 4.37 3.02 13.23
N SER A 150 4.59 3.43 11.98
CA SER A 150 5.22 4.72 11.70
C SER A 150 4.31 5.87 12.14
N VAL A 151 4.89 6.90 12.73
CA VAL A 151 4.20 8.11 13.19
C VAL A 151 4.16 9.13 12.06
N LEU A 152 2.99 9.73 11.81
CA LEU A 152 2.88 10.85 10.88
C LEU A 152 3.32 12.13 11.60
N MET A 153 4.46 12.65 11.18
CA MET A 153 5.04 13.91 11.65
C MET A 153 4.66 15.04 10.70
N ARG A 154 4.76 16.28 11.17
CA ARG A 154 4.65 17.47 10.34
C ARG A 154 5.61 18.57 10.77
N GLN A 155 5.95 19.46 9.85
CA GLN A 155 6.89 20.54 10.08
C GLN A 155 6.52 21.79 9.26
N LYS A 156 6.56 22.96 9.91
CA LYS A 156 6.56 24.27 9.22
C LYS A 156 7.99 24.68 8.86
N PRO A 157 8.18 25.55 7.85
CA PRO A 157 9.49 26.14 7.59
C PRO A 157 10.11 26.69 8.88
N ASP A 158 11.38 26.36 9.12
CA ASP A 158 12.19 26.83 10.25
C ASP A 158 11.68 26.44 11.67
N GLN A 159 10.78 25.47 11.77
CA GLN A 159 10.32 24.92 13.05
C GLN A 159 10.78 23.47 13.24
N ALA A 160 10.85 23.00 14.49
CA ALA A 160 11.10 21.59 14.75
C ALA A 160 9.86 20.75 14.33
N PRO A 161 10.05 19.51 13.82
CA PRO A 161 8.93 18.62 13.55
C PRO A 161 8.11 18.29 14.80
N GLU A 162 6.80 18.15 14.62
CA GLU A 162 5.87 17.72 15.66
C GLU A 162 5.05 16.51 15.21
N VAL A 163 4.54 15.73 16.18
CA VAL A 163 3.62 14.63 15.91
C VAL A 163 2.28 15.19 15.43
N PHE A 164 1.76 14.64 14.33
CA PHE A 164 0.40 14.92 13.85
C PHE A 164 -0.56 13.77 14.11
N LEU A 165 -0.16 12.53 13.78
CA LEU A 165 -0.94 11.32 14.05
C LEU A 165 -0.02 10.17 14.49
N ASP A 166 -0.35 9.55 15.63
CA ASP A 166 0.38 8.39 16.16
C ASP A 166 -0.57 7.21 16.41
N ALA A 167 -0.50 6.20 15.54
CA ALA A 167 -1.30 4.98 15.70
C ALA A 167 -0.88 4.13 16.91
N ASN A 168 0.36 4.26 17.40
CA ASN A 168 0.84 3.53 18.57
C ASN A 168 0.13 3.99 19.86
N ALA A 169 -0.42 5.21 19.88
CA ALA A 169 -1.18 5.73 21.01
C ALA A 169 -2.66 5.29 21.03
N LEU A 170 -3.13 4.61 19.98
CA LEU A 170 -4.54 4.22 19.84
C LEU A 170 -4.85 2.86 20.48
N SER A 171 -3.84 2.01 20.71
CA SER A 171 -3.99 0.67 21.30
C SER A 171 -2.73 0.23 22.03
N ASP A 172 -2.88 -0.39 23.20
CA ASP A 172 -1.77 -0.88 24.02
C ASP A 172 -0.93 -1.98 23.33
N ASP A 173 -1.55 -2.77 22.44
CA ASP A 173 -0.93 -3.89 21.74
C ASP A 173 -0.51 -3.57 20.29
N GLY A 174 -0.72 -2.33 19.85
CA GLY A 174 -0.42 -1.90 18.48
C GLY A 174 -1.31 -2.52 17.39
N THR A 175 -2.48 -3.07 17.73
CA THR A 175 -3.38 -3.69 16.74
C THR A 175 -4.28 -2.70 16.01
N ILE A 176 -4.26 -1.43 16.38
CA ILE A 176 -4.90 -0.34 15.64
C ILE A 176 -3.90 0.29 14.69
N SER A 177 -4.24 0.35 13.40
CA SER A 177 -3.44 0.98 12.36
C SER A 177 -4.20 2.11 11.67
N ILE A 178 -3.49 3.12 11.20
CA ILE A 178 -4.01 4.17 10.31
C ILE A 178 -3.63 3.79 8.88
N ALA A 179 -4.62 3.69 7.98
CA ALA A 179 -4.39 3.19 6.62
C ALA A 179 -4.29 4.31 5.57
N GLN A 180 -5.14 5.31 5.65
CA GLN A 180 -5.14 6.48 4.76
C GLN A 180 -5.27 7.76 5.58
N VAL A 181 -4.65 8.84 5.09
CA VAL A 181 -4.82 10.20 5.58
C VAL A 181 -5.03 11.08 4.36
N ALA A 182 -6.11 11.87 4.36
CA ALA A 182 -6.45 12.79 3.29
C ALA A 182 -6.74 14.18 3.88
N PHE A 183 -6.47 15.22 3.11
CA PHE A 183 -6.61 16.61 3.53
C PHE A 183 -7.65 17.31 2.66
N SER A 184 -8.42 18.20 3.27
CA SER A 184 -9.34 19.09 2.55
C SER A 184 -8.54 20.02 1.63
N LYS A 185 -9.20 20.69 0.68
CA LYS A 185 -8.47 21.52 -0.31
C LYS A 185 -7.65 22.63 0.35
N SER A 186 -8.14 23.22 1.45
CA SER A 186 -7.39 24.22 2.22
C SER A 186 -6.38 23.63 3.21
N ALA A 187 -6.36 22.30 3.37
CA ALA A 187 -5.65 21.56 4.42
C ALA A 187 -6.04 21.97 5.85
N ARG A 188 -7.16 22.67 6.04
CA ARG A 188 -7.71 22.97 7.37
C ARG A 188 -8.27 21.73 8.06
N PHE A 189 -8.79 20.79 7.29
CA PHE A 189 -9.32 19.53 7.80
C PHE A 189 -8.51 18.36 7.27
N SER A 190 -8.37 17.33 8.10
CA SER A 190 -7.83 16.04 7.69
C SER A 190 -8.83 14.96 8.09
N ALA A 191 -8.95 13.94 7.25
CA ALA A 191 -9.66 12.73 7.60
C ALA A 191 -8.73 11.53 7.43
N TYR A 192 -8.82 10.56 8.34
CA TYR A 192 -8.02 9.35 8.29
C TYR A 192 -8.86 8.09 8.52
N THR A 193 -8.45 6.99 7.91
CA THR A 193 -9.08 5.68 8.12
C THR A 193 -8.35 4.89 9.18
N GLN A 194 -9.11 4.32 10.11
CA GLN A 194 -8.61 3.46 11.18
C GLN A 194 -9.03 2.00 10.95
N SER A 195 -8.07 1.07 11.09
CA SER A 195 -8.29 -0.37 11.12
C SER A 195 -8.17 -0.91 12.54
N LYS A 196 -8.96 -1.93 12.89
CA LYS A 196 -8.79 -2.70 14.13
C LYS A 196 -8.43 -4.14 13.78
N ALA A 197 -7.37 -4.65 14.43
CA ALA A 197 -6.92 -6.03 14.33
C ALA A 197 -6.71 -6.54 12.88
N GLY A 198 -6.30 -5.65 11.97
CA GLY A 198 -6.02 -6.01 10.57
C GLY A 198 -7.25 -6.35 9.72
N SER A 199 -8.48 -6.11 10.20
CA SER A 199 -9.71 -6.22 9.40
C SER A 199 -9.63 -5.33 8.16
N ASP A 200 -10.51 -5.52 7.16
CA ASP A 200 -10.69 -4.56 6.05
C ASP A 200 -11.74 -3.49 6.37
N TRP A 201 -12.56 -3.70 7.40
CA TRP A 201 -13.51 -2.70 7.88
C TRP A 201 -12.78 -1.54 8.56
N ARG A 202 -13.24 -0.33 8.28
CA ARG A 202 -12.62 0.93 8.70
C ARG A 202 -13.66 1.84 9.35
N SER A 203 -13.15 2.75 10.17
CA SER A 203 -13.85 4.00 10.52
C SER A 203 -13.10 5.19 9.93
N ILE A 204 -13.81 6.24 9.53
CA ILE A 204 -13.21 7.52 9.12
C ILE A 204 -13.32 8.51 10.28
N HIS A 205 -12.18 9.08 10.67
CA HIS A 205 -12.09 10.09 11.72
C HIS A 205 -11.70 11.42 11.10
N ILE A 206 -12.32 12.52 11.54
CA ILE A 206 -12.14 13.86 10.98
C ILE A 206 -11.54 14.78 12.04
N LEU A 207 -10.45 15.46 11.70
CA LEU A 207 -9.69 16.34 12.58
C LEU A 207 -9.61 17.76 12.02
N ASP A 208 -9.64 18.76 12.90
CA ASP A 208 -9.11 20.09 12.59
C ASP A 208 -7.57 20.03 12.64
N THR A 209 -6.90 20.43 11.56
CA THR A 209 -5.44 20.30 11.49
C THR A 209 -4.73 21.28 12.41
N THR A 210 -5.34 22.39 12.80
CA THR A 210 -4.71 23.36 13.70
C THR A 210 -4.77 22.88 15.14
N THR A 211 -5.94 22.45 15.61
CA THR A 211 -6.14 22.03 17.01
C THR A 211 -5.81 20.56 17.24
N GLN A 212 -5.72 19.76 16.16
CA GLN A 212 -5.61 18.30 16.19
C GLN A 212 -6.77 17.60 16.92
N GLN A 213 -7.90 18.29 17.09
CA GLN A 213 -9.08 17.74 17.76
C GLN A 213 -10.03 17.11 16.76
N ALA A 214 -10.69 16.03 17.19
CA ALA A 214 -11.77 15.43 16.43
C ALA A 214 -12.94 16.41 16.30
N LEU A 215 -13.46 16.54 15.09
CA LEU A 215 -14.58 17.44 14.79
C LEU A 215 -15.93 16.77 15.06
N GLU A 216 -16.04 15.48 14.76
CA GLU A 216 -17.31 14.75 14.70
C GLU A 216 -17.10 13.28 15.14
N PRO A 217 -18.19 12.55 15.48
CA PRO A 217 -18.12 11.11 15.66
C PRO A 217 -17.58 10.40 14.40
N PRO A 218 -16.81 9.31 14.53
CA PRO A 218 -16.24 8.63 13.37
C PRO A 218 -17.32 7.94 12.52
N LEU A 219 -17.20 8.06 11.20
CA LEU A 219 -18.05 7.33 10.26
C LEU A 219 -17.74 5.84 10.33
N GLN A 220 -18.77 5.00 10.29
CA GLN A 220 -18.68 3.55 10.42
C GLN A 220 -18.97 2.83 9.08
N ASN A 221 -18.73 1.51 9.05
CA ASN A 221 -19.03 0.61 7.93
C ASN A 221 -18.29 0.93 6.62
N VAL A 222 -17.17 1.66 6.73
CA VAL A 222 -16.31 1.98 5.59
C VAL A 222 -15.44 0.76 5.26
N LYS A 223 -15.29 0.40 3.99
CA LYS A 223 -14.42 -0.71 3.56
C LYS A 223 -14.05 -0.51 2.10
N PHE A 224 -12.80 -0.79 1.72
CA PHE A 224 -12.30 -0.56 0.35
C PHE A 224 -12.61 0.83 -0.21
N SER A 225 -12.44 1.87 0.63
CA SER A 225 -12.75 3.26 0.31
C SER A 225 -11.49 4.12 0.18
N GLY A 226 -11.56 5.17 -0.63
CA GLY A 226 -10.72 6.35 -0.49
C GLY A 226 -11.36 7.40 0.44
N ILE A 227 -10.74 8.58 0.53
CA ILE A 227 -11.35 9.79 1.11
C ILE A 227 -11.07 10.92 0.12
N THR A 228 -12.09 11.32 -0.63
CA THR A 228 -11.94 12.25 -1.75
C THR A 228 -12.63 13.57 -1.41
N TRP A 229 -11.86 14.56 -0.97
CA TRP A 229 -12.39 15.84 -0.49
C TRP A 229 -12.92 16.74 -1.62
N LEU A 230 -14.13 17.29 -1.42
CA LEU A 230 -14.67 18.39 -2.21
C LEU A 230 -14.58 19.68 -1.40
N GLY A 231 -13.53 20.44 -1.69
CA GLY A 231 -13.19 21.69 -1.03
C GLY A 231 -12.95 21.44 0.45
N ASP A 232 -13.65 22.24 1.26
CA ASP A 232 -13.75 22.07 2.71
C ASP A 232 -15.19 21.71 3.13
N ALA A 233 -16.06 21.39 2.18
CA ALA A 233 -17.48 21.12 2.46
C ALA A 233 -17.69 19.69 2.98
N GLY A 234 -16.87 18.74 2.52
CA GLY A 234 -17.06 17.32 2.77
C GLY A 234 -16.19 16.45 1.88
N PHE A 235 -16.43 15.14 1.91
CA PHE A 235 -15.69 14.17 1.10
C PHE A 235 -16.56 13.00 0.64
N TYR A 236 -16.19 12.43 -0.50
CA TYR A 236 -16.73 11.17 -0.98
C TYR A 236 -16.05 9.99 -0.29
N TYR A 237 -16.83 8.98 0.07
CA TYR A 237 -16.35 7.72 0.63
C TYR A 237 -17.27 6.57 0.25
N SER A 238 -16.74 5.35 0.25
CA SER A 238 -17.46 4.14 -0.09
C SER A 238 -17.72 3.29 1.14
N SER A 239 -18.89 2.66 1.17
CA SER A 239 -19.39 1.91 2.33
C SER A 239 -20.25 0.73 1.90
N TYR A 240 -20.18 -0.36 2.65
CA TYR A 240 -21.17 -1.43 2.56
C TYR A 240 -22.15 -1.29 3.70
N GLN A 241 -23.38 -1.75 3.47
CA GLN A 241 -24.25 -2.04 4.60
C GLN A 241 -23.58 -3.10 5.50
N ALA A 242 -23.69 -2.89 6.81
CA ALA A 242 -23.21 -3.89 7.76
C ALA A 242 -23.96 -5.21 7.48
N PRO A 243 -23.24 -6.31 7.23
CA PRO A 243 -23.89 -7.56 6.87
C PRO A 243 -24.58 -8.17 8.10
N ASP A 244 -25.65 -8.91 7.86
CA ASP A 244 -26.19 -9.81 8.88
C ASP A 244 -25.16 -10.92 9.18
N GLY A 245 -24.96 -11.24 10.47
CA GLY A 245 -24.01 -12.28 10.89
C GLY A 245 -22.63 -11.75 11.22
N SER A 246 -21.57 -12.50 10.88
CA SER A 246 -20.19 -12.07 11.16
C SER A 246 -19.71 -11.11 10.07
N ALA A 247 -19.28 -9.92 10.46
CA ALA A 247 -18.70 -8.95 9.54
C ALA A 247 -17.39 -9.44 8.87
N LEU A 248 -16.75 -10.49 9.42
CA LEU A 248 -15.49 -11.02 8.89
C LEU A 248 -15.68 -12.04 7.77
N THR A 249 -16.83 -12.73 7.73
CA THR A 249 -17.07 -13.85 6.81
C THR A 249 -18.31 -13.67 5.94
N ALA A 250 -19.28 -12.85 6.35
CA ALA A 250 -20.48 -12.60 5.58
C ALA A 250 -20.17 -11.90 4.24
N GLN A 251 -20.90 -12.31 3.20
CA GLN A 251 -20.76 -11.73 1.86
C GLN A 251 -21.16 -10.26 1.87
N VAL A 252 -20.31 -9.42 1.27
CA VAL A 252 -20.61 -8.02 0.95
C VAL A 252 -20.37 -7.81 -0.54
N ASP A 253 -21.40 -7.35 -1.25
CA ASP A 253 -21.40 -7.22 -2.71
C ASP A 253 -22.24 -6.05 -3.23
N ASP A 254 -22.73 -5.19 -2.33
CA ASP A 254 -23.45 -3.95 -2.62
C ASP A 254 -22.66 -2.75 -2.09
N HIS A 255 -21.62 -2.35 -2.82
CA HIS A 255 -20.76 -1.23 -2.43
C HIS A 255 -21.38 0.07 -2.90
N ARG A 256 -21.52 1.04 -2.00
CA ARG A 256 -22.19 2.30 -2.28
C ARG A 256 -21.25 3.47 -2.06
N LEU A 257 -21.44 4.53 -2.84
CA LEU A 257 -20.70 5.77 -2.73
C LEU A 257 -21.56 6.82 -2.04
N TYR A 258 -21.00 7.44 -1.01
CA TYR A 258 -21.64 8.49 -0.24
C TYR A 258 -20.81 9.78 -0.29
N PHE A 259 -21.47 10.91 -0.12
CA PHE A 259 -20.84 12.18 0.20
C PHE A 259 -21.18 12.58 1.63
N HIS A 260 -20.16 12.66 2.48
CA HIS A 260 -20.30 13.16 3.84
C HIS A 260 -20.07 14.67 3.87
N ARG A 261 -21.08 15.42 4.33
CA ARG A 261 -20.97 16.87 4.56
C ARG A 261 -20.56 17.13 6.00
N LEU A 262 -19.54 17.97 6.19
CA LEU A 262 -19.08 18.30 7.54
C LEU A 262 -20.20 18.96 8.36
N GLY A 263 -20.30 18.58 9.62
CA GLY A 263 -21.29 19.04 10.58
C GLY A 263 -22.66 18.37 10.46
N THR A 264 -22.75 17.26 9.71
CA THR A 264 -23.99 16.48 9.56
C THR A 264 -23.79 15.05 10.05
N PRO A 265 -24.81 14.38 10.63
CA PRO A 265 -24.65 12.99 11.07
C PRO A 265 -24.55 12.05 9.87
N GLN A 266 -23.77 10.96 9.99
CA GLN A 266 -23.54 9.98 8.91
C GLN A 266 -24.83 9.46 8.23
N GLN A 267 -25.92 9.34 8.99
CA GLN A 267 -27.20 8.86 8.46
C GLN A 267 -27.84 9.79 7.42
N ASP A 268 -27.42 11.06 7.39
CA ASP A 268 -27.88 12.09 6.45
C ASP A 268 -26.92 12.22 5.24
N ASP A 269 -25.88 11.38 5.16
CA ASP A 269 -24.93 11.39 4.04
C ASP A 269 -25.64 11.10 2.72
N GLU A 270 -25.27 11.87 1.70
CA GLU A 270 -25.90 11.80 0.38
C GLU A 270 -25.42 10.55 -0.38
N LEU A 271 -26.35 9.71 -0.84
CA LEU A 271 -26.02 8.56 -1.66
C LEU A 271 -25.77 9.01 -3.11
N ILE A 272 -24.53 8.90 -3.56
CA ILE A 272 -24.07 9.34 -4.89
C ILE A 272 -24.19 8.22 -5.92
N TYR A 273 -23.91 6.97 -5.52
CA TYR A 273 -24.04 5.79 -6.38
C TYR A 273 -24.40 4.53 -5.58
N GLY A 274 -25.19 3.65 -6.19
CA GLY A 274 -25.67 2.39 -5.60
C GLY A 274 -27.07 2.53 -5.01
N GLY A 275 -27.86 3.49 -5.52
CA GLY A 275 -29.25 3.72 -5.14
C GLY A 275 -30.26 2.98 -6.03
N PRO A 276 -31.56 3.18 -5.80
CA PRO A 276 -32.60 2.64 -6.67
C PRO A 276 -32.42 3.14 -8.11
N GLY A 277 -32.13 2.22 -9.03
CA GLY A 277 -31.88 2.53 -10.45
C GLY A 277 -30.44 2.27 -10.90
N ASP A 278 -29.50 2.19 -9.96
CA ASP A 278 -28.11 1.83 -10.26
C ASP A 278 -27.91 0.31 -10.31
N GLU A 279 -26.91 -0.13 -11.06
CA GLU A 279 -26.47 -1.52 -11.01
C GLU A 279 -25.75 -1.78 -9.69
N LYS A 280 -26.11 -2.88 -9.02
CA LYS A 280 -25.38 -3.36 -7.84
C LYS A 280 -23.95 -3.74 -8.24
N ARG A 281 -22.96 -3.12 -7.60
CA ARG A 281 -21.54 -3.34 -7.88
C ARG A 281 -20.78 -3.73 -6.61
N ARG A 282 -19.85 -4.67 -6.75
CA ARG A 282 -19.02 -5.12 -5.62
C ARG A 282 -18.00 -4.08 -5.20
N TYR A 283 -17.49 -3.25 -6.09
CA TYR A 283 -16.52 -2.20 -5.78
C TYR A 283 -16.97 -0.89 -6.40
N VAL A 284 -16.99 0.18 -5.61
CA VAL A 284 -17.28 1.54 -6.07
C VAL A 284 -16.29 2.47 -5.41
N SER A 285 -15.66 3.35 -6.18
CA SER A 285 -14.75 4.38 -5.70
C SER A 285 -15.01 5.70 -6.41
N ALA A 286 -14.53 6.79 -5.82
CA ALA A 286 -14.57 8.10 -6.43
C ALA A 286 -13.24 8.83 -6.30
N ASP A 287 -12.88 9.54 -7.37
CA ASP A 287 -11.71 10.41 -7.43
C ASP A 287 -12.11 11.78 -7.99
N LEU A 288 -11.43 12.83 -7.52
CA LEU A 288 -11.55 14.18 -8.05
C LEU A 288 -10.26 14.58 -8.75
N THR A 289 -10.38 15.30 -9.86
CA THR A 289 -9.24 15.98 -10.46
C THR A 289 -8.68 17.04 -9.49
N GLU A 290 -7.40 17.36 -9.59
CA GLU A 290 -6.74 18.28 -8.65
C GLU A 290 -7.38 19.68 -8.66
N ASP A 291 -7.90 20.13 -9.80
CA ASP A 291 -8.67 21.37 -9.98
C ASP A 291 -10.10 21.31 -9.40
N GLN A 292 -10.53 20.15 -8.91
CA GLN A 292 -11.88 19.84 -8.40
C GLN A 292 -13.01 20.01 -9.41
N ARG A 293 -12.68 20.07 -10.70
CA ARG A 293 -13.69 20.24 -11.75
C ARG A 293 -14.41 18.94 -12.07
N TYR A 294 -13.71 17.81 -12.09
CA TYR A 294 -14.29 16.55 -12.53
C TYR A 294 -14.32 15.52 -11.40
N LEU A 295 -15.53 15.04 -11.10
CA LEU A 295 -15.74 13.86 -10.27
C LEU A 295 -15.77 12.63 -11.17
N SER A 296 -14.98 11.63 -10.83
CA SER A 296 -15.01 10.33 -11.49
C SER A 296 -15.44 9.25 -10.52
N ILE A 297 -16.28 8.33 -10.98
CA ILE A 297 -16.75 7.16 -10.24
C ILE A 297 -16.33 5.91 -11.00
N GLN A 298 -15.54 5.06 -10.38
CA GLN A 298 -15.24 3.72 -10.92
C GLN A 298 -16.12 2.69 -10.24
N THR A 299 -16.73 1.80 -11.02
CA THR A 299 -17.53 0.70 -10.50
C THR A 299 -17.07 -0.63 -11.10
N ALA A 300 -16.99 -1.67 -10.28
CA ALA A 300 -16.47 -2.96 -10.72
C ALA A 300 -17.15 -4.12 -9.98
N GLN A 301 -17.26 -5.26 -10.67
CA GLN A 301 -17.74 -6.51 -10.07
C GLN A 301 -16.60 -7.42 -9.61
N THR A 302 -15.43 -7.26 -10.22
CA THR A 302 -14.22 -8.06 -9.96
C THR A 302 -13.04 -7.13 -9.73
N THR A 303 -11.85 -7.71 -9.54
CA THR A 303 -10.60 -6.95 -9.41
C THR A 303 -9.96 -6.59 -10.76
N ALA A 304 -10.59 -6.93 -11.88
CA ALA A 304 -10.15 -6.60 -13.23
C ALA A 304 -11.27 -5.93 -14.02
N GLY A 305 -10.95 -4.73 -14.49
CA GLY A 305 -11.83 -3.85 -15.24
C GLY A 305 -12.91 -3.16 -14.44
N ASN A 306 -13.37 -2.04 -14.99
CA ASN A 306 -14.36 -1.18 -14.36
C ASN A 306 -15.21 -0.43 -15.39
N THR A 307 -16.42 -0.06 -15.00
CA THR A 307 -17.15 1.04 -15.64
C THR A 307 -16.63 2.35 -15.06
N LEU A 308 -16.47 3.38 -15.89
CA LEU A 308 -16.04 4.72 -15.47
C LEU A 308 -17.14 5.73 -15.81
N PHE A 309 -17.59 6.47 -14.80
CA PHE A 309 -18.49 7.61 -14.95
C PHE A 309 -17.74 8.89 -14.61
N ILE A 310 -18.01 9.99 -15.33
CA ILE A 310 -17.39 11.30 -15.06
C ILE A 310 -18.46 12.40 -15.09
N GLN A 311 -18.43 13.29 -14.12
CA GLN A 311 -19.28 14.47 -14.01
C GLN A 311 -18.44 15.75 -13.99
N ASP A 312 -18.88 16.80 -14.71
CA ASP A 312 -18.26 18.14 -14.68
C ASP A 312 -18.95 19.01 -13.61
N LEU A 313 -18.33 19.12 -12.44
CA LEU A 313 -18.83 19.89 -11.31
C LEU A 313 -18.79 21.41 -11.52
N SER A 314 -18.17 21.91 -12.60
CA SER A 314 -18.27 23.34 -12.94
C SER A 314 -19.65 23.74 -13.45
N GLN A 315 -20.46 22.76 -13.87
CA GLN A 315 -21.81 22.94 -14.35
C GLN A 315 -22.80 22.38 -13.31
N PRO A 316 -23.69 23.21 -12.74
CA PRO A 316 -24.74 22.73 -11.85
C PRO A 316 -25.59 21.64 -12.52
N ASP A 317 -25.92 20.60 -11.78
CA ASP A 317 -26.78 19.48 -12.21
C ASP A 317 -26.29 18.74 -13.47
N SER A 318 -24.99 18.81 -13.79
CA SER A 318 -24.45 18.06 -14.92
C SER A 318 -24.60 16.56 -14.71
N PRO A 319 -24.95 15.79 -15.76
CA PRO A 319 -25.11 14.35 -15.63
C PRO A 319 -23.76 13.65 -15.49
N PHE A 320 -23.77 12.47 -14.90
CA PHE A 320 -22.67 11.51 -15.08
C PHE A 320 -22.66 11.01 -16.53
N ILE A 321 -21.49 11.08 -17.16
CA ILE A 321 -21.23 10.55 -18.49
C ILE A 321 -20.45 9.24 -18.32
N GLU A 322 -21.02 8.14 -18.80
CA GLU A 322 -20.30 6.86 -18.89
C GLU A 322 -19.25 6.92 -19.99
N ILE A 323 -18.04 6.45 -19.69
CA ILE A 323 -16.94 6.36 -20.65
C ILE A 323 -16.95 4.95 -21.27
N PRO A 324 -17.35 4.81 -22.54
CA PRO A 324 -17.56 3.49 -23.13
C PRO A 324 -16.20 2.81 -23.38
N THR A 325 -16.03 1.62 -22.81
CA THR A 325 -14.86 0.75 -22.99
C THR A 325 -15.28 -0.70 -23.16
N GLU A 326 -14.35 -1.55 -23.59
CA GLU A 326 -14.56 -3.00 -23.61
C GLU A 326 -14.79 -3.56 -22.20
N ASP A 327 -15.56 -4.65 -22.12
CA ASP A 327 -15.70 -5.40 -20.88
C ASP A 327 -14.32 -5.77 -20.31
N HIS A 328 -14.17 -5.60 -19.00
CA HIS A 328 -12.93 -5.84 -18.25
C HIS A 328 -11.76 -4.87 -18.55
N ALA A 329 -11.97 -3.78 -19.29
CA ALA A 329 -10.96 -2.74 -19.40
C ALA A 329 -10.84 -1.95 -18.08
N ASP A 330 -9.61 -1.75 -17.60
CA ASP A 330 -9.29 -0.86 -16.49
C ASP A 330 -9.09 0.55 -17.02
N THR A 331 -9.96 1.48 -16.62
CA THR A 331 -9.94 2.86 -17.10
C THR A 331 -10.12 3.84 -15.94
N ARG A 332 -9.23 4.83 -15.83
CA ARG A 332 -9.27 5.85 -14.75
C ARG A 332 -8.72 7.20 -15.19
N VAL A 333 -9.25 8.26 -14.58
CA VAL A 333 -8.76 9.62 -14.75
C VAL A 333 -7.38 9.76 -14.09
N ILE A 334 -6.45 10.37 -14.81
CA ILE A 334 -5.10 10.70 -14.33
C ILE A 334 -4.99 12.18 -14.01
N LYS A 335 -5.53 13.04 -14.89
CA LYS A 335 -5.41 14.50 -14.79
C LYS A 335 -6.45 15.19 -15.66
N SER A 336 -6.85 16.40 -15.29
CA SER A 336 -7.55 17.35 -16.17
C SER A 336 -6.60 18.47 -16.62
N ILE A 337 -6.77 18.90 -17.86
CA ILE A 337 -6.09 20.04 -18.46
C ILE A 337 -7.16 20.87 -19.17
N ASN A 338 -7.64 21.92 -18.51
CA ASN A 338 -8.80 22.70 -18.96
C ASN A 338 -10.06 21.81 -19.15
N GLU A 339 -10.48 21.57 -20.38
CA GLU A 339 -11.61 20.69 -20.75
C GLU A 339 -11.17 19.29 -21.19
N THR A 340 -9.87 19.03 -21.24
CA THR A 340 -9.31 17.75 -21.67
C THR A 340 -9.04 16.89 -20.45
N LEU A 341 -9.47 15.64 -20.49
CA LEU A 341 -9.18 14.62 -19.48
C LEU A 341 -8.13 13.66 -20.02
N LEU A 342 -7.10 13.40 -19.22
CA LEU A 342 -6.14 12.34 -19.47
C LEU A 342 -6.59 11.08 -18.73
N LEU A 343 -6.83 9.99 -19.47
CA LEU A 343 -7.18 8.69 -18.92
C LEU A 343 -6.06 7.68 -19.12
N PHE A 344 -5.76 6.91 -18.09
CA PHE A 344 -5.10 5.62 -18.28
C PHE A 344 -6.16 4.60 -18.66
N THR A 345 -5.85 3.76 -19.66
CA THR A 345 -6.72 2.65 -20.05
C THR A 345 -5.95 1.48 -20.64
N ASN A 346 -6.45 0.25 -20.49
CA ASN A 346 -6.04 -0.92 -21.27
C ASN A 346 -7.06 -1.31 -22.37
N HIS A 347 -8.08 -0.48 -22.62
CA HIS A 347 -9.02 -0.66 -23.73
C HIS A 347 -8.31 -0.64 -25.09
N GLY A 348 -8.35 -1.77 -25.81
CA GLY A 348 -7.61 -1.98 -27.04
C GLY A 348 -6.08 -1.93 -26.88
N ALA A 349 -5.56 -1.99 -25.64
CA ALA A 349 -4.15 -1.82 -25.32
C ALA A 349 -3.76 -2.66 -24.09
N PRO A 350 -3.52 -3.97 -24.22
CA PRO A 350 -3.24 -4.88 -23.10
C PRO A 350 -2.13 -4.44 -22.13
N ASN A 351 -1.12 -3.71 -22.61
CA ASN A 351 -0.04 -3.15 -21.79
C ASN A 351 -0.32 -1.74 -21.25
N GLY A 352 -1.50 -1.19 -21.54
CA GLY A 352 -1.93 0.13 -21.10
C GLY A 352 -1.37 1.27 -21.95
N ARG A 353 -2.19 2.32 -22.07
CA ARG A 353 -1.86 3.60 -22.72
C ARG A 353 -2.44 4.76 -21.93
N LEU A 354 -1.97 5.96 -22.23
CA LEU A 354 -2.57 7.21 -21.77
C LEU A 354 -3.21 7.92 -22.94
N VAL A 355 -4.48 8.27 -22.82
CA VAL A 355 -5.28 8.93 -23.86
C VAL A 355 -5.84 10.25 -23.36
N ALA A 356 -6.06 11.19 -24.27
CA ALA A 356 -6.80 12.42 -24.05
C ALA A 356 -8.21 12.31 -24.64
N LEU A 357 -9.21 12.80 -23.90
CA LEU A 357 -10.60 12.92 -24.36
C LEU A 357 -11.26 14.20 -23.83
N ARG A 358 -12.41 14.54 -24.44
CA ARG A 358 -13.35 15.54 -23.94
C ARG A 358 -14.70 14.87 -23.66
N LEU A 359 -15.41 15.32 -22.64
CA LEU A 359 -16.69 14.71 -22.24
C LEU A 359 -17.81 14.90 -23.28
N ASP A 360 -17.71 15.88 -24.17
CA ASP A 360 -18.64 16.04 -25.30
C ASP A 360 -18.36 15.08 -26.47
N GLN A 361 -17.26 14.33 -26.40
CA GLN A 361 -16.84 13.30 -27.36
C GLN A 361 -16.26 12.09 -26.61
N PRO A 362 -17.08 11.38 -25.79
CA PRO A 362 -16.58 10.36 -24.86
C PRO A 362 -16.15 9.06 -25.55
N GLU A 363 -16.56 8.84 -26.80
CA GLU A 363 -16.33 7.61 -27.55
C GLU A 363 -14.83 7.34 -27.82
N PRO A 364 -14.34 6.09 -27.67
CA PRO A 364 -12.95 5.72 -27.95
C PRO A 364 -12.40 6.14 -29.30
N SER A 365 -13.25 6.26 -30.31
CA SER A 365 -12.87 6.70 -31.65
C SER A 365 -12.42 8.18 -31.71
N ALA A 366 -12.79 8.99 -30.72
CA ALA A 366 -12.39 10.39 -30.58
C ALA A 366 -11.15 10.58 -29.69
N TRP A 367 -10.66 9.52 -29.05
CA TRP A 367 -9.52 9.61 -28.15
C TRP A 367 -8.21 9.82 -28.90
N THR A 368 -7.32 10.61 -28.32
CA THR A 368 -5.96 10.83 -28.85
C THR A 368 -4.93 10.21 -27.91
N ASP A 369 -4.04 9.37 -28.42
CA ASP A 369 -2.94 8.82 -27.61
C ASP A 369 -1.97 9.94 -27.20
N ILE A 370 -1.74 10.07 -25.89
CA ILE A 370 -0.72 10.94 -25.29
C ILE A 370 0.54 10.13 -24.98
N ILE A 371 0.37 8.94 -24.40
CA ILE A 371 1.42 7.95 -24.26
C ILE A 371 0.88 6.66 -24.88
N PRO A 372 1.27 6.33 -26.13
CA PRO A 372 0.77 5.15 -26.80
C PRO A 372 1.24 3.86 -26.12
N GLU A 373 0.54 2.77 -26.38
CA GLU A 373 0.90 1.45 -25.89
C GLU A 373 2.34 1.06 -26.32
N ARG A 374 3.05 0.35 -25.45
CA ARG A 374 4.33 -0.29 -25.76
C ARG A 374 4.28 -1.77 -25.40
N ALA A 375 5.33 -2.51 -25.76
CA ALA A 375 5.47 -3.93 -25.40
C ALA A 375 5.59 -4.19 -23.88
N SER A 376 5.82 -3.15 -23.08
CA SER A 376 5.99 -3.25 -21.63
C SER A 376 4.81 -2.59 -20.90
N PRO A 377 4.30 -3.18 -19.81
CA PRO A 377 3.18 -2.60 -19.05
C PRO A 377 3.47 -1.20 -18.56
N LEU A 378 2.51 -0.29 -18.77
CA LEU A 378 2.54 1.11 -18.39
C LEU A 378 1.81 1.35 -17.06
N ARG A 379 2.39 2.19 -16.21
CA ARG A 379 1.69 2.92 -15.14
C ARG A 379 2.01 4.39 -15.26
N VAL A 380 1.05 5.25 -14.98
CA VAL A 380 1.22 6.71 -15.03
C VAL A 380 0.96 7.31 -13.65
N SER A 381 1.69 8.37 -13.33
CA SER A 381 1.44 9.30 -12.23
C SER A 381 1.75 10.73 -12.69
N THR A 382 1.38 11.71 -11.87
CA THR A 382 1.53 13.14 -12.15
C THR A 382 2.30 13.82 -11.03
N GLY A 383 2.95 14.94 -11.35
CA GLY A 383 3.53 15.82 -10.34
C GLY A 383 4.33 16.95 -10.97
N ALA A 384 4.30 18.12 -10.33
CA ALA A 384 5.02 19.32 -10.75
C ALA A 384 4.79 19.70 -12.22
N GLY A 385 3.56 19.49 -12.71
CA GLY A 385 3.16 19.78 -14.09
C GLY A 385 3.64 18.77 -15.15
N TYR A 386 4.10 17.59 -14.74
CA TYR A 386 4.56 16.53 -15.67
C TYR A 386 3.83 15.21 -15.45
N LEU A 387 3.90 14.38 -16.49
CA LEU A 387 3.50 12.97 -16.47
C LEU A 387 4.73 12.10 -16.23
N PHE A 388 4.62 11.11 -15.35
CA PHE A 388 5.65 10.10 -15.12
C PHE A 388 5.16 8.74 -15.57
N ALA A 389 5.76 8.21 -16.64
CA ALA A 389 5.52 6.85 -17.09
C ALA A 389 6.49 5.89 -16.40
N HIS A 390 5.93 4.89 -15.75
CA HIS A 390 6.64 3.75 -15.18
C HIS A 390 6.36 2.53 -16.04
N TYR A 391 7.42 1.99 -16.63
CA TYR A 391 7.38 0.73 -17.36
C TYR A 391 8.01 -0.40 -16.56
N LEU A 392 7.45 -1.59 -16.69
CA LEU A 392 8.01 -2.82 -16.15
C LEU A 392 8.69 -3.61 -17.27
N ILE A 393 10.02 -3.60 -17.31
CA ILE A 393 10.83 -4.33 -18.29
C ILE A 393 11.57 -5.45 -17.56
N ASP A 394 11.27 -6.70 -17.88
CA ASP A 394 11.84 -7.89 -17.20
C ASP A 394 11.78 -7.78 -15.66
N ALA A 395 10.61 -7.39 -15.15
CA ALA A 395 10.35 -7.13 -13.73
C ALA A 395 11.20 -6.01 -13.10
N ARG A 396 11.77 -5.11 -13.91
CA ARG A 396 12.55 -3.95 -13.46
C ARG A 396 11.88 -2.64 -13.86
N SER A 397 11.98 -1.65 -12.98
CA SER A 397 11.42 -0.33 -13.22
C SER A 397 12.22 0.45 -14.27
N ARG A 398 11.52 1.17 -15.13
CA ARG A 398 12.04 2.26 -15.96
C ARG A 398 11.10 3.45 -15.85
N LEU A 399 11.66 4.63 -15.57
CA LEU A 399 10.91 5.85 -15.35
C LEU A 399 11.21 6.86 -16.45
N TYR A 400 10.16 7.46 -16.99
CA TYR A 400 10.26 8.49 -18.02
C TYR A 400 9.37 9.66 -17.64
N GLN A 401 9.85 10.87 -17.88
CA GLN A 401 9.11 12.10 -17.68
C GLN A 401 8.61 12.59 -19.04
N TYR A 402 7.32 12.92 -19.11
CA TYR A 402 6.66 13.47 -20.29
C TYR A 402 5.99 14.81 -19.96
N THR A 403 5.86 15.67 -20.95
CA THR A 403 4.95 16.82 -20.89
C THR A 403 3.50 16.33 -20.91
N ASP A 404 2.57 17.20 -20.52
CA ASP A 404 1.12 16.94 -20.63
C ASP A 404 0.66 16.66 -22.08
N ALA A 405 1.43 17.08 -23.08
CA ALA A 405 1.17 16.82 -24.50
C ALA A 405 1.73 15.47 -24.99
N GLY A 406 2.47 14.74 -24.14
CA GLY A 406 3.07 13.45 -24.50
C GLY A 406 4.49 13.52 -25.05
N ASP A 407 5.14 14.69 -25.00
CA ASP A 407 6.53 14.83 -25.42
C ASP A 407 7.46 14.27 -24.35
N LEU A 408 8.39 13.39 -24.75
CA LEU A 408 9.39 12.85 -23.83
C LEU A 408 10.37 13.96 -23.41
N VAL A 409 10.40 14.26 -22.12
CA VAL A 409 11.37 15.20 -21.53
C VAL A 409 12.70 14.49 -21.28
N ARG A 410 12.68 13.36 -20.57
CA ARG A 410 13.86 12.56 -20.24
C ARG A 410 13.49 11.18 -19.69
N GLU A 411 14.45 10.26 -19.76
CA GLU A 411 14.49 9.11 -18.85
C GLU A 411 15.02 9.55 -17.48
N ILE A 412 14.44 9.02 -16.41
CA ILE A 412 14.92 9.23 -15.05
C ILE A 412 15.82 8.04 -14.69
N PRO A 413 17.15 8.22 -14.66
CA PRO A 413 18.06 7.11 -14.41
C PRO A 413 17.86 6.60 -12.97
N LEU A 414 17.69 5.29 -12.84
CA LEU A 414 17.65 4.62 -11.54
C LEU A 414 19.05 4.23 -11.08
N PRO A 415 19.38 4.33 -9.78
CA PRO A 415 20.71 4.00 -9.28
C PRO A 415 21.12 2.56 -9.56
N GLU A 416 20.16 1.63 -9.47
CA GLU A 416 20.38 0.19 -9.66
C GLU A 416 19.16 -0.48 -10.32
N PRO A 417 19.33 -1.65 -10.95
CA PRO A 417 18.21 -2.45 -11.44
C PRO A 417 17.33 -2.94 -10.29
N GLY A 418 16.04 -2.57 -10.29
CA GLY A 418 15.11 -3.03 -9.27
C GLY A 418 13.74 -2.37 -9.36
N SER A 419 13.12 -2.19 -8.20
CA SER A 419 11.83 -1.51 -8.05
C SER A 419 12.03 -0.05 -7.68
N ALA A 420 11.34 0.84 -8.37
CA ALA A 420 11.23 2.24 -8.02
C ALA A 420 9.77 2.60 -7.80
N SER A 421 9.50 3.34 -6.73
CA SER A 421 8.22 4.02 -6.57
C SER A 421 8.10 5.12 -7.62
N ARG A 422 6.88 5.31 -8.12
CA ARG A 422 6.57 6.37 -9.08
C ARG A 422 6.69 7.75 -8.40
N PRO A 423 7.32 8.74 -9.03
CA PRO A 423 7.18 10.14 -8.60
C PRO A 423 5.70 10.53 -8.63
N PHE A 424 5.25 11.22 -7.59
CA PHE A 424 3.91 11.79 -7.53
C PHE A 424 3.98 13.12 -6.79
N GLY A 425 3.06 14.02 -7.11
CA GLY A 425 2.95 15.33 -6.46
C GLY A 425 1.79 16.14 -7.04
N LYS A 426 1.58 17.33 -6.51
CA LYS A 426 0.62 18.31 -7.03
C LYS A 426 1.18 18.97 -8.28
N ASP A 427 0.31 19.49 -9.13
CA ASP A 427 0.73 20.28 -10.28
C ASP A 427 1.52 21.54 -9.90
N THR A 428 1.29 22.06 -8.69
CA THR A 428 1.95 23.26 -8.15
C THR A 428 3.27 22.98 -7.42
N ASP A 429 3.67 21.71 -7.29
CA ASP A 429 4.96 21.35 -6.69
C ASP A 429 6.13 21.68 -7.64
N GLU A 430 7.34 21.79 -7.10
CA GLU A 430 8.57 22.02 -7.88
C GLU A 430 9.20 20.68 -8.33
N THR A 431 9.90 20.68 -9.48
CA THR A 431 10.51 19.48 -10.10
C THR A 431 11.93 19.19 -9.65
#